data_AF-A0A556MJ98-F1
#
_entry.id   AF-A0A556MJ98-F1
#
_cell.length_a   1.000
_cell.length_b   1.000
_cell.length_c   1.000
_cell.angle_alpha   90.00
_cell.angle_beta   90.00
_cell.angle_gamma   90.00
#
_symmetry.space_group_name_H-M   'P 1'
#
loop_
_entity.id
_entity.type
_entity.pdbx_description
1 polymer ?
#
loop_
_entity_poly.entity_id
_entity_poly.type
_entity_poly.pdbx_seq_one_letter_code
_entity_poly.pdbx_strand_id
1 'polypeptide(L)'
;MKRTFKYLSLAITMCFIGQASAYNHDFGKGKSGGDKPKPTVTTKAANCAPANYRKTMDFNDVSCQLETGGLLFLDRANGLATYTVPKKKGNETAVTVIYAGALWMGGTDVNGQLKLAAVKFRQDGNDFWPGPLTVQYGTGNFDPSVPQGDTARRDYGDGTIDPDQCLLYDNIFTITKAGVILFITYNNCTTGDCPSPTNETLAQINAWPGNGDVGRGQDQFLAPFYDVNNDMFYEPEEGDYPWYDDILGRDDIQCGADRRVTLFGDVTNWWVFNDKGNIHTESQGEPIGMEIHAQAFAFATDDEINKMTFYNYELINRGTQTLFDTYFSQYIDADLGNYNDDYAGCDVTRGLSYMYNGDLNDEPNSGRPGFGQNPPSIGVDFFEGPYQDADGADNPGPVFDTITNQWVVPTVANAIANKGIVYRGLGIGYGDGIADNERYGMRNFTIYTGTNAPAGQSDPASSSQFYNYMQGLWQFGDQLYYGGTGFPGAPCVGAIETNYMFPANSDTLHWATAGVNPGFDWSEFEPCGSGSTSNPSGDRRFVQ
;
A
#
# COMPACT_ATOMS: atom_id res chain seq x y z
N MET A 1 -39.27 20.50 -15.62
CA MET A 1 -40.43 20.37 -14.71
C MET A 1 -39.87 19.85 -13.40
N LYS A 2 -39.60 20.74 -12.43
CA LYS A 2 -38.97 20.35 -11.15
C LYS A 2 -39.91 19.38 -10.43
N ARG A 3 -39.49 18.13 -10.23
CA ARG A 3 -40.25 17.13 -9.47
C ARG A 3 -40.06 17.44 -8.00
N THR A 4 -41.01 18.21 -7.44
CA THR A 4 -41.09 18.42 -5.99
C THR A 4 -41.55 17.13 -5.32
N PHE A 5 -40.64 16.45 -4.65
CA PHE A 5 -41.00 15.43 -3.66
C PHE A 5 -41.61 16.12 -2.44
N LYS A 6 -42.86 15.80 -2.13
CA LYS A 6 -43.50 16.21 -0.88
C LYS A 6 -43.36 15.08 0.13
N TYR A 7 -42.42 15.22 1.07
CA TYR A 7 -42.41 14.38 2.26
C TYR A 7 -43.09 15.12 3.42
N LEU A 8 -44.17 14.51 3.90
CA LEU A 8 -44.92 14.91 5.07
C LEU A 8 -44.07 14.58 6.30
N SER A 9 -43.54 15.59 6.98
CA SER A 9 -42.79 15.44 8.22
C SER A 9 -43.71 14.89 9.33
N LEU A 10 -43.47 13.65 9.74
CA LEU A 10 -43.99 13.10 11.00
C LEU A 10 -42.79 12.77 11.88
N ALA A 11 -42.46 13.70 12.77
CA ALA A 11 -41.46 13.48 13.81
C ALA A 11 -42.01 12.48 14.84
N ILE A 12 -41.52 11.24 14.80
CA ILE A 12 -41.67 10.27 15.87
C ILE A 12 -40.28 10.02 16.43
N THR A 13 -40.01 10.64 17.59
CA THR A 13 -38.87 10.34 18.43
C THR A 13 -39.08 8.95 19.05
N MET A 14 -38.47 7.92 18.46
CA MET A 14 -38.30 6.62 19.11
C MET A 14 -36.84 6.48 19.55
N CYS A 15 -36.60 6.69 20.85
CA CYS A 15 -35.40 6.21 21.52
C CYS A 15 -35.44 4.69 21.56
N PHE A 16 -34.66 4.02 20.71
CA PHE A 16 -34.30 2.62 20.93
C PHE A 16 -32.99 2.57 21.71
N ILE A 17 -33.10 2.28 23.01
CA ILE A 17 -31.98 1.79 23.81
C ILE A 17 -31.81 0.32 23.43
N GLY A 18 -30.95 0.05 22.45
CA GLY A 18 -30.49 -1.30 22.15
C GLY A 18 -29.41 -1.70 23.16
N GLN A 19 -29.77 -2.47 24.19
CA GLN A 19 -28.79 -3.20 24.98
C GLN A 19 -28.23 -4.35 24.11
N ALA A 20 -27.04 -4.14 23.54
CA ALA A 20 -26.26 -5.24 22.99
C ALA A 20 -25.68 -6.06 24.15
N SER A 21 -26.40 -7.11 24.57
CA SER A 21 -25.82 -8.16 25.38
C SER A 21 -24.82 -8.94 24.52
N ALA A 22 -23.53 -8.64 24.66
CA ALA A 22 -22.46 -9.42 24.07
C ALA A 22 -22.47 -10.84 24.64
N TYR A 23 -22.71 -11.83 23.78
CA TYR A 23 -22.49 -13.25 24.08
C TYR A 23 -20.99 -13.54 23.99
N ASN A 24 -20.28 -13.42 25.10
CA ASN A 24 -18.93 -13.95 25.25
C ASN A 24 -19.00 -15.47 25.45
N HIS A 25 -18.46 -16.24 24.51
CA HIS A 25 -18.21 -17.67 24.72
C HIS A 25 -16.76 -17.84 25.20
N ASP A 26 -16.60 -17.77 26.52
CA ASP A 26 -15.37 -18.02 27.26
C ASP A 26 -15.00 -19.52 27.14
N PHE A 27 -13.91 -19.85 26.45
CA PHE A 27 -13.23 -21.13 26.63
C PHE A 27 -12.07 -20.94 27.62
N GLY A 28 -12.34 -21.13 28.91
CA GLY A 28 -11.31 -21.43 29.92
C GLY A 28 -10.77 -22.86 29.72
N LYS A 29 -9.57 -23.26 30.15
CA LYS A 29 -8.55 -22.71 31.06
C LYS A 29 -7.24 -23.49 30.85
N GLY A 30 -6.11 -22.85 31.14
CA GLY A 30 -4.87 -23.47 31.63
C GLY A 30 -3.95 -22.42 32.26
N LYS A 31 -3.71 -22.49 33.58
CA LYS A 31 -3.02 -21.46 34.41
C LYS A 31 -1.52 -21.73 34.61
N SER A 32 -0.80 -20.63 34.88
CA SER A 32 0.38 -20.40 35.78
C SER A 32 1.68 -19.97 35.06
N GLY A 33 2.42 -18.93 35.47
CA GLY A 33 2.26 -17.94 36.53
C GLY A 33 3.40 -16.89 36.54
N GLY A 34 3.26 -15.83 37.36
CA GLY A 34 4.39 -15.03 37.89
C GLY A 34 4.61 -13.61 37.30
N ASP A 35 3.76 -12.64 37.66
CA ASP A 35 3.93 -11.22 37.33
C ASP A 35 5.06 -10.53 38.12
N LYS A 36 5.84 -9.69 37.42
CA LYS A 36 6.45 -8.47 37.97
C LYS A 36 5.91 -7.29 37.17
N PRO A 37 5.41 -6.21 37.81
CA PRO A 37 4.84 -5.09 37.07
C PRO A 37 5.96 -4.30 36.40
N LYS A 38 5.96 -4.24 35.06
CA LYS A 38 6.79 -3.32 34.28
C LYS A 38 6.10 -1.93 34.23
N PRO A 39 6.88 -0.84 34.14
CA PRO A 39 6.34 0.51 34.23
C PRO A 39 5.42 0.79 33.05
N THR A 40 4.20 1.22 33.33
CA THR A 40 3.22 1.62 32.32
C THR A 40 3.60 2.99 31.80
N VAL A 41 4.14 3.05 30.58
CA VAL A 41 4.05 4.28 29.79
C VAL A 41 2.60 4.32 29.31
N THR A 42 1.77 5.13 29.98
CA THR A 42 0.40 5.39 29.53
C THR A 42 0.44 6.33 28.32
N THR A 43 0.71 5.78 27.14
CA THR A 43 0.06 6.28 25.93
C THR A 43 -1.39 5.80 26.02
N LYS A 44 -2.36 6.71 25.94
CA LYS A 44 -3.79 6.34 25.89
C LYS A 44 -4.05 5.65 24.55
N ALA A 45 -3.75 4.36 24.47
CA ALA A 45 -4.24 3.52 23.40
C ALA A 45 -5.77 3.55 23.40
N ALA A 46 -6.39 3.73 22.23
CA ALA A 46 -7.84 3.83 22.08
C ALA A 46 -8.57 2.53 22.48
N ASN A 47 -7.85 1.41 22.64
CA ASN A 47 -8.38 0.07 22.91
C ASN A 47 -9.27 -0.47 21.78
N CYS A 48 -8.96 -0.13 20.53
CA CYS A 48 -9.62 -0.75 19.39
C CYS A 48 -9.37 -2.26 19.36
N ALA A 49 -10.43 -3.01 19.02
CA ALA A 49 -10.33 -4.42 18.74
C ALA A 49 -9.54 -4.66 17.43
N PRO A 50 -8.80 -5.77 17.30
CA PRO A 50 -8.18 -6.14 16.03
C PRO A 50 -9.20 -6.20 14.89
N ALA A 51 -8.81 -5.68 13.73
CA ALA A 51 -9.58 -5.80 12.49
C ALA A 51 -9.88 -7.26 12.14
N ASN A 52 -11.10 -7.54 11.70
CA ASN A 52 -11.54 -8.87 11.28
C ASN A 52 -12.22 -8.90 9.91
N TYR A 53 -12.61 -7.75 9.36
CA TYR A 53 -13.28 -7.71 8.07
C TYR A 53 -12.32 -8.05 6.94
N ARG A 54 -12.76 -8.96 6.07
CA ARG A 54 -12.03 -9.41 4.90
C ARG A 54 -12.91 -9.42 3.68
N LYS A 55 -12.33 -9.13 2.52
CA LYS A 55 -13.01 -9.18 1.24
C LYS A 55 -12.14 -9.92 0.22
N THR A 56 -12.74 -10.78 -0.58
CA THR A 56 -12.08 -11.32 -1.77
C THR A 56 -12.28 -10.36 -2.94
N MET A 57 -11.17 -9.98 -3.58
CA MET A 57 -11.14 -9.30 -4.86
C MET A 57 -10.92 -10.35 -5.94
N ASP A 58 -11.84 -10.45 -6.91
CA ASP A 58 -11.84 -11.49 -7.94
C ASP A 58 -12.44 -11.02 -9.28
N PHE A 59 -12.36 -9.72 -9.56
CA PHE A 59 -12.97 -9.12 -10.75
C PHE A 59 -12.30 -9.55 -12.06
N ASN A 60 -10.99 -9.32 -12.17
CA ASN A 60 -10.18 -9.69 -13.34
C ASN A 60 -9.62 -11.13 -13.20
N ASP A 61 -8.58 -11.52 -13.94
CA ASP A 61 -7.98 -12.87 -13.86
C ASP A 61 -7.09 -13.07 -12.61
N VAL A 62 -7.22 -12.23 -11.59
CA VAL A 62 -6.60 -12.38 -10.28
C VAL A 62 -7.68 -12.65 -9.22
N SER A 63 -7.36 -13.48 -8.23
CA SER A 63 -8.12 -13.53 -6.97
C SER A 63 -7.19 -13.33 -5.79
N CYS A 64 -7.55 -12.47 -4.85
CA CYS A 64 -6.77 -12.23 -3.63
C CYS A 64 -7.67 -11.72 -2.48
N GLN A 65 -7.20 -11.87 -1.24
CA GLN A 65 -7.90 -11.35 -0.06
C GLN A 65 -7.35 -9.99 0.37
N LEU A 66 -8.27 -9.07 0.68
CA LEU A 66 -8.03 -7.80 1.33
C LEU A 66 -8.47 -7.89 2.80
N GLU A 67 -7.77 -7.18 3.68
CA GLU A 67 -8.13 -7.04 5.10
C GLU A 67 -7.93 -5.58 5.56
N THR A 68 -8.83 -5.11 6.40
CA THR A 68 -8.83 -3.73 6.96
C THR A 68 -7.73 -3.48 8.00
N GLY A 69 -7.06 -4.54 8.47
CA GLY A 69 -5.93 -4.47 9.42
C GLY A 69 -4.55 -4.37 8.76
N GLY A 70 -4.47 -3.90 7.52
CA GLY A 70 -3.20 -3.63 6.80
C GLY A 70 -2.47 -4.87 6.24
N LEU A 71 -3.02 -6.07 6.43
CA LEU A 71 -2.52 -7.29 5.80
C LEU A 71 -3.25 -7.58 4.49
N LEU A 72 -2.49 -8.01 3.50
CA LEU A 72 -2.97 -8.46 2.21
C LEU A 72 -2.63 -9.93 2.01
N PHE A 73 -3.45 -10.61 1.21
CA PHE A 73 -3.16 -11.88 0.55
C PHE A 73 -3.12 -13.14 1.42
N LEU A 74 -3.36 -13.04 2.73
CA LEU A 74 -3.31 -14.18 3.64
C LEU A 74 -4.68 -14.47 4.29
N ASP A 75 -5.16 -15.71 4.14
CA ASP A 75 -6.18 -16.27 5.02
C ASP A 75 -5.51 -16.71 6.33
N ARG A 76 -5.40 -15.76 7.27
CA ARG A 76 -4.75 -15.96 8.57
C ARG A 76 -5.35 -17.09 9.39
N ALA A 77 -6.65 -17.35 9.25
CA ALA A 77 -7.32 -18.38 10.05
C ALA A 77 -6.83 -19.79 9.68
N ASN A 78 -6.44 -19.98 8.42
CA ASN A 78 -5.97 -21.26 7.90
C ASN A 78 -4.47 -21.26 7.55
N GLY A 79 -3.80 -20.10 7.60
CA GLY A 79 -2.40 -19.96 7.20
C GLY A 79 -2.17 -20.18 5.70
N LEU A 80 -3.16 -19.80 4.87
CA LEU A 80 -3.17 -20.06 3.43
C LEU A 80 -3.04 -18.77 2.64
N ALA A 81 -2.10 -18.76 1.70
CA ALA A 81 -2.02 -17.73 0.66
C ALA A 81 -3.32 -17.67 -0.15
N THR A 82 -3.66 -16.47 -0.62
CA THR A 82 -4.89 -16.23 -1.39
C THR A 82 -4.64 -15.57 -2.74
N TYR A 83 -3.44 -15.03 -3.00
CA TYR A 83 -3.15 -14.40 -4.29
C TYR A 83 -2.92 -15.47 -5.37
N THR A 84 -3.84 -15.55 -6.32
CA THR A 84 -3.80 -16.50 -7.44
C THR A 84 -3.95 -15.77 -8.77
N VAL A 85 -3.08 -16.10 -9.71
CA VAL A 85 -3.11 -15.58 -11.08
C VAL A 85 -2.54 -16.65 -12.05
N PRO A 86 -3.30 -17.12 -13.04
CA PRO A 86 -4.74 -16.91 -13.24
C PRO A 86 -5.59 -17.32 -12.03
N LYS A 87 -6.71 -16.65 -11.83
CA LYS A 87 -7.65 -17.00 -10.76
C LYS A 87 -8.22 -18.39 -10.99
N LYS A 88 -8.53 -19.07 -9.88
CA LYS A 88 -9.15 -20.40 -9.91
C LYS A 88 -10.41 -20.44 -10.77
N LYS A 89 -10.53 -21.46 -11.64
CA LYS A 89 -11.76 -21.75 -12.39
C LYS A 89 -12.42 -23.03 -11.87
N GLY A 90 -13.68 -22.92 -11.43
CA GLY A 90 -14.45 -24.05 -10.92
C GLY A 90 -13.78 -24.77 -9.75
N ASN A 91 -13.52 -26.07 -9.90
CA ASN A 91 -12.95 -26.92 -8.85
C ASN A 91 -11.44 -27.15 -8.99
N GLU A 92 -10.77 -26.41 -9.87
CA GLU A 92 -9.33 -26.56 -10.08
C GLU A 92 -8.53 -26.23 -8.80
N THR A 93 -7.38 -26.89 -8.66
CA THR A 93 -6.39 -26.49 -7.66
C THR A 93 -5.63 -25.31 -8.23
N ALA A 94 -5.73 -24.15 -7.59
CA ALA A 94 -4.94 -22.99 -7.96
C ALA A 94 -3.62 -22.98 -7.17
N VAL A 95 -2.55 -22.62 -7.85
CA VAL A 95 -1.25 -22.34 -7.23
C VAL A 95 -1.22 -20.85 -6.88
N THR A 96 -0.73 -20.53 -5.68
CA THR A 96 -0.62 -19.16 -5.19
C THR A 96 0.74 -18.58 -5.55
N VAL A 97 0.84 -17.26 -5.68
CA VAL A 97 2.10 -16.59 -6.06
C VAL A 97 2.63 -15.63 -5.01
N ILE A 98 1.80 -15.25 -4.02
CA ILE A 98 2.16 -14.36 -2.92
C ILE A 98 1.48 -14.87 -1.65
N TYR A 99 2.26 -15.04 -0.57
CA TYR A 99 1.75 -15.50 0.72
C TYR A 99 1.10 -14.38 1.53
N ALA A 100 1.80 -13.26 1.64
CA ALA A 100 1.37 -12.10 2.40
C ALA A 100 1.95 -10.82 1.79
N GLY A 101 1.25 -9.70 2.00
CA GLY A 101 1.78 -8.38 1.72
C GLY A 101 1.28 -7.36 2.73
N ALA A 102 2.01 -6.27 2.94
CA ALA A 102 1.59 -5.20 3.83
C ALA A 102 2.28 -3.87 3.50
N LEU A 103 1.67 -2.77 3.93
CA LEU A 103 2.34 -1.48 3.98
C LEU A 103 3.15 -1.37 5.28
N TRP A 104 4.43 -1.04 5.18
CA TRP A 104 5.27 -0.67 6.31
C TRP A 104 5.57 0.82 6.25
N MET A 105 5.56 1.48 7.40
CA MET A 105 5.85 2.90 7.48
C MET A 105 6.53 3.27 8.79
N GLY A 106 7.47 4.20 8.72
CA GLY A 106 8.20 4.64 9.89
C GLY A 106 9.10 5.83 9.61
N GLY A 107 9.56 6.44 10.69
CA GLY A 107 10.47 7.58 10.69
C GLY A 107 10.73 8.03 12.12
N THR A 108 11.42 9.15 12.29
CA THR A 108 11.75 9.69 13.61
C THR A 108 11.02 11.00 13.90
N ASP A 109 10.63 11.21 15.15
CA ASP A 109 10.14 12.53 15.56
C ASP A 109 11.29 13.54 15.72
N VAL A 110 10.96 14.79 16.08
CA VAL A 110 11.93 15.87 16.30
C VAL A 110 13.01 15.56 17.36
N ASN A 111 12.79 14.57 18.22
CA ASN A 111 13.75 14.13 19.24
C ASN A 111 14.56 12.90 18.80
N GLY A 112 14.38 12.42 17.56
CA GLY A 112 15.00 11.22 17.04
C GLY A 112 14.37 9.92 17.55
N GLN A 113 13.16 9.97 18.13
CA GLN A 113 12.46 8.76 18.57
C GLN A 113 11.76 8.09 17.38
N LEU A 114 12.08 6.82 17.15
CA LEU A 114 11.43 6.01 16.10
C LEU A 114 9.93 5.85 16.35
N LYS A 115 9.14 6.17 15.34
CA LYS A 115 7.72 5.84 15.19
C LYS A 115 7.58 4.86 14.03
N LEU A 116 6.84 3.78 14.19
CA LEU A 116 6.78 2.73 13.17
C LEU A 116 5.51 1.88 13.31
N ALA A 117 4.89 1.58 12.18
CA ALA A 117 3.80 0.63 12.04
C ALA A 117 4.13 -0.37 10.92
N ALA A 118 4.14 -1.66 11.25
CA ALA A 118 4.42 -2.72 10.28
C ALA A 118 3.79 -4.04 10.71
N VAL A 119 3.26 -4.78 9.75
CA VAL A 119 2.74 -6.13 9.96
C VAL A 119 3.35 -7.10 8.95
N LYS A 120 3.61 -8.34 9.36
CA LYS A 120 4.06 -9.42 8.47
C LYS A 120 2.91 -10.35 8.15
N PHE A 121 2.35 -10.97 9.20
CA PHE A 121 1.32 -12.00 9.09
C PHE A 121 0.15 -11.76 10.03
N ARG A 122 0.32 -10.84 11.00
CA ARG A 122 -0.61 -10.65 12.13
C ARG A 122 -0.88 -11.94 12.90
N GLN A 123 0.16 -12.77 13.04
CA GLN A 123 0.17 -13.93 13.94
C GLN A 123 0.63 -13.53 15.35
N ASP A 124 1.56 -12.57 15.43
CA ASP A 124 2.18 -12.11 16.67
C ASP A 124 1.68 -10.73 17.13
N GLY A 125 0.71 -10.14 16.46
CA GLY A 125 0.18 -8.84 16.84
C GLY A 125 -0.59 -8.09 15.77
N ASN A 126 -0.76 -6.79 16.02
CA ASN A 126 -1.40 -5.82 15.16
C ASN A 126 -0.71 -4.46 15.35
N ASP A 127 -0.60 -3.73 14.25
CA ASP A 127 -0.13 -2.34 14.22
C ASP A 127 -1.13 -1.42 13.49
N PHE A 128 -2.21 -1.99 12.96
CA PHE A 128 -3.24 -1.27 12.21
C PHE A 128 -4.65 -1.57 12.71
N TRP A 129 -5.50 -0.55 12.71
CA TRP A 129 -6.91 -0.62 13.11
C TRP A 129 -7.80 0.13 12.11
N PRO A 130 -9.04 -0.32 11.89
CA PRO A 130 -9.94 0.35 10.96
C PRO A 130 -10.36 1.73 11.46
N GLY A 131 -10.74 2.61 10.53
CA GLY A 131 -11.37 3.89 10.80
C GLY A 131 -10.44 5.11 10.77
N PRO A 132 -11.02 6.31 10.60
CA PRO A 132 -10.29 7.58 10.57
C PRO A 132 -9.91 8.06 11.97
N LEU A 133 -8.81 8.80 12.06
CA LEU A 133 -8.38 9.47 13.27
C LEU A 133 -9.03 10.86 13.40
N THR A 134 -9.13 11.34 14.64
CA THR A 134 -9.65 12.67 14.94
C THR A 134 -8.70 13.78 14.49
N VAL A 135 -9.27 14.85 13.94
CA VAL A 135 -8.58 16.08 13.51
C VAL A 135 -8.99 17.28 14.35
N GLN A 136 -8.23 18.36 14.23
CA GLN A 136 -8.64 19.70 14.63
C GLN A 136 -8.94 20.52 13.37
N TYR A 137 -10.18 20.94 13.20
CA TYR A 137 -10.61 21.68 12.01
C TYR A 137 -9.88 23.00 11.80
N GLY A 138 -9.51 23.27 10.54
CA GLY A 138 -8.84 24.49 10.13
C GLY A 138 -7.34 24.51 10.42
N THR A 139 -6.74 23.35 10.67
CA THR A 139 -5.28 23.18 10.79
C THR A 139 -4.61 22.93 9.44
N GLY A 140 -5.38 22.39 8.49
CA GLY A 140 -5.04 22.24 7.08
C GLY A 140 -5.66 23.30 6.19
N ASN A 141 -5.40 23.18 4.89
CA ASN A 141 -5.87 24.05 3.82
C ASN A 141 -6.37 23.27 2.58
N PHE A 142 -6.52 21.95 2.69
CA PHE A 142 -7.02 21.09 1.61
C PHE A 142 -8.46 21.46 1.23
N ASP A 143 -8.71 21.63 -0.06
CA ASP A 143 -10.03 21.92 -0.63
C ASP A 143 -10.26 21.03 -1.86
N PRO A 144 -11.13 20.01 -1.79
CA PRO A 144 -11.33 19.10 -2.92
C PRO A 144 -11.96 19.76 -4.15
N SER A 145 -12.54 20.97 -4.01
CA SER A 145 -13.18 21.69 -5.12
C SER A 145 -12.21 22.37 -6.08
N VAL A 146 -10.92 22.46 -5.73
CA VAL A 146 -9.88 23.09 -6.55
C VAL A 146 -8.63 22.21 -6.65
N PRO A 147 -7.84 22.32 -7.74
CA PRO A 147 -6.58 21.59 -7.87
C PRO A 147 -5.64 21.84 -6.68
N GLN A 148 -5.01 20.77 -6.19
CA GLN A 148 -4.15 20.80 -5.00
C GLN A 148 -2.68 20.65 -5.38
N GLY A 149 -1.80 21.44 -4.75
CA GLY A 149 -0.36 21.41 -4.97
C GLY A 149 0.43 20.93 -3.75
N ASP A 150 1.75 21.17 -3.77
CA ASP A 150 2.71 20.82 -2.71
C ASP A 150 2.42 21.42 -1.33
N THR A 151 1.70 22.54 -1.29
CA THR A 151 1.29 23.23 -0.07
C THR A 151 -0.02 22.70 0.54
N ALA A 152 -0.69 21.76 -0.11
CA ALA A 152 -1.93 21.16 0.39
C ALA A 152 -1.67 20.34 1.65
N ARG A 153 -2.47 20.58 2.69
CA ARG A 153 -2.42 19.88 3.98
C ARG A 153 -3.86 19.58 4.39
N ARG A 154 -4.14 18.32 4.69
CA ARG A 154 -5.39 17.94 5.36
C ARG A 154 -5.33 18.34 6.82
N ASP A 155 -6.50 18.46 7.46
CA ASP A 155 -6.58 18.76 8.88
C ASP A 155 -5.89 17.67 9.71
N TYR A 156 -5.22 18.07 10.78
CA TYR A 156 -4.51 17.21 11.73
C TYR A 156 -4.82 17.65 13.17
N GLY A 157 -4.39 16.88 14.17
CA GLY A 157 -4.67 17.18 15.57
C GLY A 157 -4.21 16.07 16.50
N ASP A 158 -5.06 15.73 17.47
CA ASP A 158 -4.72 14.70 18.46
C ASP A 158 -4.56 13.30 17.84
N GLY A 159 -5.16 13.06 16.67
CA GLY A 159 -5.05 11.80 15.95
C GLY A 159 -5.44 10.60 16.82
N THR A 160 -6.65 10.63 17.38
CA THR A 160 -7.19 9.57 18.25
C THR A 160 -8.39 8.92 17.58
N ILE A 161 -8.90 7.82 18.15
CA ILE A 161 -10.10 7.14 17.63
C ILE A 161 -10.84 6.52 18.82
N ASP A 162 -12.16 6.35 18.69
CA ASP A 162 -12.95 5.61 19.66
C ASP A 162 -13.15 4.14 19.22
N PRO A 163 -13.20 3.16 20.14
CA PRO A 163 -13.37 1.74 19.81
C PRO A 163 -14.56 1.40 18.91
N ASP A 164 -15.69 2.10 19.07
CA ASP A 164 -16.87 1.86 18.26
C ASP A 164 -16.70 2.33 16.81
N GLN A 165 -15.82 3.31 16.57
CA GLN A 165 -15.46 3.74 15.22
C GLN A 165 -14.58 2.71 14.51
N CYS A 166 -13.66 2.07 15.24
CA CYS A 166 -12.93 0.93 14.71
C CYS A 166 -13.84 -0.21 14.28
N LEU A 167 -14.95 -0.46 15.00
CA LEU A 167 -15.94 -1.47 14.60
C LEU A 167 -16.82 -1.01 13.42
N LEU A 168 -17.17 0.27 13.37
CA LEU A 168 -17.98 0.85 12.29
C LEU A 168 -17.25 0.79 10.95
N TYR A 169 -15.96 1.12 10.95
CA TYR A 169 -15.12 1.16 9.76
C TYR A 169 -14.34 -0.14 9.51
N ASP A 170 -14.56 -1.22 10.28
CA ASP A 170 -14.10 -2.57 9.95
C ASP A 170 -14.90 -3.10 8.75
N ASN A 171 -14.74 -2.45 7.61
CA ASN A 171 -15.50 -2.65 6.39
C ASN A 171 -14.69 -2.19 5.17
N ILE A 172 -14.99 -2.77 4.01
CA ILE A 172 -14.44 -2.36 2.70
C ILE A 172 -15.61 -1.97 1.79
N PHE A 173 -15.59 -0.73 1.32
CA PHE A 173 -16.64 -0.14 0.49
C PHE A 173 -16.33 -0.38 -0.99
N THR A 174 -17.13 -1.21 -1.63
CA THR A 174 -16.96 -1.53 -3.06
C THR A 174 -17.85 -0.67 -3.92
N ILE A 175 -17.28 -0.15 -5.00
CA ILE A 175 -18.02 0.57 -6.03
C ILE A 175 -17.53 0.13 -7.42
N THR A 176 -18.41 0.21 -8.40
CA THR A 176 -18.08 -0.07 -9.80
C THR A 176 -18.22 1.20 -10.64
N LYS A 177 -17.25 1.46 -11.52
CA LYS A 177 -17.29 2.60 -12.43
C LYS A 177 -18.56 2.56 -13.29
N ALA A 178 -18.92 1.38 -13.81
CA ALA A 178 -20.16 1.17 -14.57
C ALA A 178 -21.44 1.48 -13.77
N GLY A 179 -21.48 1.12 -12.48
CA GLY A 179 -22.59 1.47 -11.59
C GLY A 179 -22.71 2.98 -11.39
N VAL A 180 -21.59 3.68 -11.21
CA VAL A 180 -21.56 5.14 -11.11
C VAL A 180 -22.00 5.80 -12.42
N ILE A 181 -21.54 5.33 -13.58
CA ILE A 181 -22.01 5.79 -14.91
C ILE A 181 -23.54 5.68 -15.01
N LEU A 182 -24.10 4.55 -14.59
CA LEU A 182 -25.54 4.29 -14.66
C LEU A 182 -26.32 5.23 -13.73
N PHE A 183 -25.82 5.49 -12.52
CA PHE A 183 -26.41 6.44 -11.58
C PHE A 183 -26.41 7.87 -12.13
N ILE A 184 -25.27 8.35 -12.65
CA ILE A 184 -25.17 9.68 -13.26
C ILE A 184 -26.14 9.80 -14.45
N THR A 185 -26.16 8.78 -15.33
CA THR A 185 -27.02 8.78 -16.51
C THR A 185 -28.50 8.78 -16.12
N TYR A 186 -28.88 8.04 -15.08
CA TYR A 186 -30.24 8.04 -14.54
C TYR A 186 -30.66 9.41 -14.03
N ASN A 187 -29.84 10.04 -13.18
CA ASN A 187 -30.15 11.34 -12.58
C ASN A 187 -30.23 12.47 -13.62
N ASN A 188 -29.41 12.39 -14.68
CA ASN A 188 -29.43 13.36 -15.77
C ASN A 188 -30.49 13.08 -16.86
N CYS A 189 -31.13 11.91 -16.82
CA CYS A 189 -32.13 11.54 -17.81
C CYS A 189 -33.45 12.30 -17.61
N THR A 190 -33.79 13.15 -18.58
CA THR A 190 -35.02 13.97 -18.53
C THR A 190 -36.12 13.51 -19.48
N THR A 191 -35.81 12.64 -20.45
CA THR A 191 -36.74 12.15 -21.48
C THR A 191 -36.37 10.74 -21.94
N GLY A 192 -37.35 9.92 -22.30
CA GLY A 192 -37.14 8.57 -22.82
C GLY A 192 -37.10 7.49 -21.74
N ASP A 193 -36.63 6.31 -22.11
CA ASP A 193 -36.42 5.19 -21.18
C ASP A 193 -35.11 5.41 -20.41
N CYS A 194 -35.23 5.97 -19.21
CA CYS A 194 -34.10 6.23 -18.34
C CYS A 194 -33.54 4.92 -17.75
N PRO A 195 -32.26 4.61 -17.95
CA PRO A 195 -31.68 3.37 -17.45
C PRO A 195 -31.57 3.44 -15.93
N SER A 196 -32.26 2.54 -15.22
CA SER A 196 -32.29 2.56 -13.75
C SER A 196 -31.07 1.85 -13.16
N PRO A 197 -30.41 2.42 -12.14
CA PRO A 197 -29.40 1.71 -11.36
C PRO A 197 -29.98 0.47 -10.70
N THR A 198 -29.14 -0.54 -10.48
CA THR A 198 -29.52 -1.73 -9.73
C THR A 198 -29.65 -1.40 -8.24
N ASN A 199 -30.39 -2.22 -7.48
CA ASN A 199 -30.47 -2.06 -6.03
C ASN A 199 -29.10 -2.17 -5.35
N GLU A 200 -28.20 -3.00 -5.89
CA GLU A 200 -26.82 -3.13 -5.40
C GLU A 200 -26.04 -1.84 -5.62
N THR A 201 -26.09 -1.27 -6.83
CA THR A 201 -25.47 0.02 -7.15
C THR A 201 -25.97 1.13 -6.22
N LEU A 202 -27.29 1.23 -6.03
CA LEU A 202 -27.86 2.24 -5.12
C LEU A 202 -27.41 2.01 -3.67
N ALA A 203 -27.32 0.77 -3.21
CA ALA A 203 -26.83 0.46 -1.87
C ALA A 203 -25.34 0.83 -1.70
N GLN A 204 -24.51 0.58 -2.71
CA GLN A 204 -23.09 0.95 -2.69
C GLN A 204 -22.90 2.47 -2.65
N ILE A 205 -23.63 3.21 -3.48
CA ILE A 205 -23.59 4.69 -3.51
C ILE A 205 -24.10 5.25 -2.17
N ASN A 206 -25.26 4.81 -1.68
CA ASN A 206 -25.81 5.30 -0.41
C ASN A 206 -24.95 4.96 0.82
N ALA A 207 -24.17 3.89 0.77
CA ALA A 207 -23.26 3.50 1.85
C ALA A 207 -21.86 4.09 1.70
N TRP A 208 -21.59 4.87 0.65
CA TRP A 208 -20.26 5.39 0.39
C TRP A 208 -19.85 6.40 1.47
N PRO A 209 -18.67 6.25 2.09
CA PRO A 209 -18.26 7.09 3.22
C PRO A 209 -17.59 8.37 2.71
N GLY A 210 -18.31 9.18 1.94
CA GLY A 210 -17.77 10.41 1.34
C GLY A 210 -17.31 11.43 2.39
N ASN A 211 -18.18 11.74 3.36
CA ASN A 211 -17.82 12.54 4.53
C ASN A 211 -17.63 11.71 5.80
N GLY A 212 -16.76 12.21 6.70
CA GLY A 212 -16.65 11.72 8.07
C GLY A 212 -17.64 12.38 9.03
N ASP A 213 -17.79 11.80 10.22
CA ASP A 213 -18.61 12.35 11.30
C ASP A 213 -17.89 13.51 11.99
N VAL A 214 -18.26 14.73 11.60
CA VAL A 214 -17.67 15.94 12.16
C VAL A 214 -17.96 16.14 13.65
N GLY A 215 -19.05 15.58 14.15
CA GLY A 215 -19.40 15.60 15.58
C GLY A 215 -18.45 14.77 16.42
N ARG A 216 -17.71 13.86 15.79
CA ARG A 216 -16.67 13.02 16.40
C ARG A 216 -15.26 13.46 16.03
N GLY A 217 -15.11 14.59 15.35
CA GLY A 217 -13.82 15.13 14.94
C GLY A 217 -13.18 14.39 13.79
N GLN A 218 -13.92 13.66 12.95
CA GLN A 218 -13.37 13.01 11.75
C GLN A 218 -13.16 14.05 10.64
N ASP A 219 -12.24 13.78 9.71
CA ASP A 219 -12.07 14.63 8.52
C ASP A 219 -13.38 14.71 7.73
N GLN A 220 -13.72 15.91 7.25
CA GLN A 220 -14.92 16.12 6.45
C GLN A 220 -14.82 15.37 5.12
N PHE A 221 -13.62 15.16 4.57
CA PHE A 221 -13.42 14.50 3.28
C PHE A 221 -12.70 13.17 3.47
N LEU A 222 -13.47 12.08 3.55
CA LEU A 222 -12.95 10.72 3.64
C LEU A 222 -12.79 10.13 2.24
N ALA A 223 -13.72 9.30 1.78
CA ALA A 223 -13.62 8.69 0.46
C ALA A 223 -13.90 9.71 -0.66
N PRO A 224 -13.22 9.62 -1.83
CA PRO A 224 -13.46 10.54 -2.93
C PRO A 224 -14.92 10.54 -3.41
N PHE A 225 -15.52 11.73 -3.53
CA PHE A 225 -16.85 11.91 -4.09
C PHE A 225 -16.93 13.18 -4.93
N TYR A 226 -17.81 13.15 -5.92
CA TYR A 226 -18.10 14.29 -6.78
C TYR A 226 -19.35 14.97 -6.23
N ASP A 227 -19.15 16.17 -5.72
CA ASP A 227 -20.18 17.05 -5.20
C ASP A 227 -20.86 17.80 -6.36
N VAL A 228 -22.11 17.46 -6.65
CA VAL A 228 -22.86 18.02 -7.77
C VAL A 228 -23.39 19.42 -7.45
N ASN A 229 -23.78 19.66 -6.19
CA ASN A 229 -24.45 20.89 -5.79
C ASN A 229 -23.46 21.93 -5.21
N ASN A 230 -22.21 21.53 -4.96
CA ASN A 230 -21.10 22.29 -4.37
C ASN A 230 -21.36 22.77 -2.93
N ASP A 231 -21.99 21.94 -2.10
CA ASP A 231 -22.23 22.22 -0.68
C ASP A 231 -21.24 21.55 0.30
N MET A 232 -20.29 20.78 -0.24
CA MET A 232 -19.23 20.03 0.45
C MET A 232 -19.72 18.82 1.26
N PHE A 233 -20.97 18.38 1.06
CA PHE A 233 -21.53 17.18 1.65
C PHE A 233 -21.80 16.13 0.57
N TYR A 234 -21.79 14.87 0.98
CA TYR A 234 -22.05 13.71 0.15
C TYR A 234 -23.50 13.29 0.37
N GLU A 235 -24.37 13.72 -0.54
CA GLU A 235 -25.81 13.50 -0.50
C GLU A 235 -26.27 12.84 -1.83
N PRO A 236 -26.26 11.49 -1.90
CA PRO A 236 -26.71 10.76 -3.10
C PRO A 236 -28.11 11.16 -3.59
N GLU A 237 -29.00 11.57 -2.70
CA GLU A 237 -30.34 12.07 -3.02
C GLU A 237 -30.34 13.40 -3.80
N GLU A 238 -29.31 14.23 -3.61
CA GLU A 238 -29.08 15.48 -4.36
C GLU A 238 -28.22 15.24 -5.61
N GLY A 239 -27.75 14.00 -5.79
CA GLY A 239 -27.13 13.50 -7.01
C GLY A 239 -25.65 13.22 -6.91
N ASP A 240 -25.04 13.32 -5.72
CA ASP A 240 -23.61 13.07 -5.51
C ASP A 240 -23.24 11.61 -5.69
N TYR A 241 -21.99 11.35 -6.05
CA TYR A 241 -21.52 9.99 -6.34
C TYR A 241 -20.02 9.80 -6.10
N PRO A 242 -19.55 8.56 -5.92
CA PRO A 242 -18.13 8.25 -5.81
C PRO A 242 -17.34 8.75 -7.02
N TRP A 243 -16.21 9.43 -6.81
CA TRP A 243 -15.57 10.22 -7.86
C TRP A 243 -14.52 9.45 -8.66
N TYR A 244 -14.87 9.15 -9.92
CA TYR A 244 -13.92 8.82 -10.98
C TYR A 244 -13.69 10.06 -11.84
N ASP A 245 -12.44 10.44 -12.11
CA ASP A 245 -12.12 11.56 -13.00
C ASP A 245 -12.37 11.22 -14.47
N ASP A 246 -12.05 10.01 -14.89
CA ASP A 246 -12.05 9.50 -16.27
C ASP A 246 -13.41 8.90 -16.70
N ILE A 247 -14.50 9.56 -16.31
CA ILE A 247 -15.87 9.07 -16.53
C ILE A 247 -16.69 10.02 -17.39
N LEU A 248 -17.45 9.48 -18.36
CA LEU A 248 -18.37 10.24 -19.22
C LEU A 248 -17.70 11.42 -19.96
N GLY A 249 -16.43 11.27 -20.35
CA GLY A 249 -15.66 12.29 -21.06
C GLY A 249 -15.19 13.45 -20.19
N ARG A 250 -15.25 13.28 -18.86
CA ARG A 250 -14.57 14.16 -17.91
C ARG A 250 -13.11 13.78 -17.76
N ASP A 251 -12.36 14.76 -17.28
CA ASP A 251 -10.93 14.71 -16.99
C ASP A 251 -10.67 15.80 -15.95
N ASP A 252 -11.12 15.55 -14.72
CA ASP A 252 -11.22 16.55 -13.65
C ASP A 252 -9.86 16.81 -12.96
N ILE A 253 -8.88 15.91 -13.16
CA ILE A 253 -7.57 15.89 -12.52
C ILE A 253 -6.48 16.08 -13.58
N GLN A 254 -5.61 17.06 -13.38
CA GLN A 254 -4.39 17.14 -14.16
C GLN A 254 -3.33 16.19 -13.58
N CYS A 255 -3.11 15.07 -14.28
CA CYS A 255 -2.09 14.10 -13.91
C CYS A 255 -0.72 14.75 -13.69
N GLY A 256 -0.02 14.32 -12.64
CA GLY A 256 1.34 14.76 -12.33
C GLY A 256 1.47 16.17 -11.74
N ALA A 257 0.38 16.89 -11.45
CA ALA A 257 0.44 18.19 -10.79
C ALA A 257 -0.62 18.37 -9.72
N ASP A 258 -1.83 17.85 -9.96
CA ASP A 258 -2.91 17.89 -8.99
C ASP A 258 -2.78 16.74 -7.99
N ARG A 259 -2.70 17.08 -6.70
CA ARG A 259 -2.52 16.12 -5.59
C ARG A 259 -3.83 15.54 -5.06
N ARG A 260 -4.99 15.88 -5.64
CA ARG A 260 -6.27 15.23 -5.30
C ARG A 260 -6.28 13.79 -5.78
N VAL A 261 -6.83 12.89 -4.95
CA VAL A 261 -6.93 11.45 -5.25
C VAL A 261 -8.36 11.10 -5.62
N THR A 262 -8.53 10.44 -6.77
CA THR A 262 -9.80 9.94 -7.29
C THR A 262 -9.87 8.43 -7.16
N LEU A 263 -10.99 7.84 -7.60
CA LEU A 263 -11.13 6.39 -7.71
C LEU A 263 -10.60 5.89 -9.04
N PHE A 264 -9.94 4.74 -9.00
CA PHE A 264 -9.34 4.11 -10.18
C PHE A 264 -9.95 2.73 -10.45
N GLY A 265 -9.77 2.24 -11.69
CA GLY A 265 -10.24 0.92 -12.11
C GLY A 265 -11.73 0.86 -12.45
N ASP A 266 -12.16 -0.30 -12.96
CA ASP A 266 -13.57 -0.58 -13.24
C ASP A 266 -14.32 -1.06 -12.00
N VAL A 267 -13.60 -1.67 -11.05
CA VAL A 267 -14.06 -1.99 -9.70
C VAL A 267 -13.04 -1.48 -8.71
N THR A 268 -13.52 -0.77 -7.70
CA THR A 268 -12.69 -0.17 -6.64
C THR A 268 -13.21 -0.65 -5.28
N ASN A 269 -12.29 -1.04 -4.41
CA ASN A 269 -12.53 -1.37 -3.02
C ASN A 269 -11.82 -0.33 -2.17
N TRP A 270 -12.56 0.52 -1.46
CA TRP A 270 -12.00 1.60 -0.64
C TRP A 270 -12.20 1.30 0.85
N TRP A 271 -11.21 1.63 1.68
CA TRP A 271 -11.32 1.58 3.13
C TRP A 271 -10.38 2.58 3.79
N VAL A 272 -10.64 2.90 5.06
CA VAL A 272 -9.77 3.74 5.88
C VAL A 272 -9.31 2.98 7.11
N PHE A 273 -8.03 3.10 7.43
CA PHE A 273 -7.43 2.52 8.63
C PHE A 273 -6.33 3.44 9.18
N ASN A 274 -5.80 3.11 10.35
CA ASN A 274 -4.82 3.93 11.06
C ASN A 274 -3.88 3.08 11.90
N ASP A 275 -2.78 3.68 12.38
CA ASP A 275 -1.83 3.04 13.29
C ASP A 275 -1.99 3.46 14.76
N LYS A 276 -3.07 4.12 15.15
CA LYS A 276 -3.21 4.66 16.53
C LYS A 276 -4.44 4.17 17.28
N GLY A 277 -5.04 3.07 16.82
CA GLY A 277 -6.16 2.40 17.47
C GLY A 277 -5.77 1.64 18.75
N ASN A 278 -4.55 1.11 18.85
CA ASN A 278 -4.04 0.46 20.07
C ASN A 278 -2.50 0.42 20.11
N ILE A 279 -1.93 -0.29 21.09
CA ILE A 279 -0.49 -0.53 21.17
C ILE A 279 -0.05 -1.47 20.04
N HIS A 280 1.03 -1.12 19.34
CA HIS A 280 1.64 -1.97 18.32
C HIS A 280 2.27 -3.20 18.98
N THR A 281 1.93 -4.37 18.45
CA THR A 281 2.34 -5.65 19.05
C THR A 281 3.16 -6.50 18.10
N GLU A 282 3.04 -6.28 16.79
CA GLU A 282 3.83 -7.04 15.81
C GLU A 282 5.19 -6.39 15.60
N SER A 283 5.24 -5.10 15.26
CA SER A 283 6.53 -4.39 15.15
C SER A 283 7.08 -3.91 16.50
N GLN A 284 6.20 -3.74 17.51
CA GLN A 284 6.53 -3.10 18.78
C GLN A 284 6.99 -1.63 18.64
N GLY A 285 6.65 -0.98 17.52
CA GLY A 285 6.91 0.44 17.28
C GLY A 285 6.01 1.36 18.11
N GLU A 286 6.43 2.61 18.26
CA GLU A 286 5.53 3.65 18.77
C GLU A 286 4.66 4.17 17.63
N PRO A 287 3.36 4.43 17.86
CA PRO A 287 2.45 4.86 16.81
C PRO A 287 2.83 6.24 16.28
N ILE A 288 2.71 6.41 14.96
CA ILE A 288 2.93 7.64 14.22
C ILE A 288 1.73 8.58 14.40
N GLY A 289 0.51 8.05 14.41
CA GLY A 289 -0.72 8.84 14.21
C GLY A 289 -1.02 9.03 12.72
N MET A 290 -0.71 8.00 11.93
CA MET A 290 -0.99 7.95 10.50
C MET A 290 -2.40 7.41 10.27
N GLU A 291 -3.15 8.13 9.43
CA GLU A 291 -4.37 7.64 8.81
C GLU A 291 -4.09 7.30 7.35
N ILE A 292 -4.63 6.20 6.87
CA ILE A 292 -4.44 5.70 5.52
C ILE A 292 -5.79 5.57 4.85
N HIS A 293 -5.99 6.32 3.76
CA HIS A 293 -7.10 6.07 2.83
C HIS A 293 -6.58 5.13 1.76
N ALA A 294 -7.14 3.93 1.71
CA ALA A 294 -6.69 2.88 0.83
C ALA A 294 -7.73 2.55 -0.22
N GLN A 295 -7.26 2.29 -1.44
CA GLN A 295 -8.07 1.66 -2.47
C GLN A 295 -7.31 0.54 -3.16
N ALA A 296 -8.02 -0.56 -3.41
CA ALA A 296 -7.58 -1.65 -4.26
C ALA A 296 -8.52 -1.75 -5.47
N PHE A 297 -7.96 -1.80 -6.68
CA PHE A 297 -8.75 -1.74 -7.90
C PHE A 297 -8.23 -2.64 -9.01
N ALA A 298 -9.12 -2.98 -9.94
CA ALA A 298 -8.83 -3.77 -11.13
C ALA A 298 -9.55 -3.21 -12.36
N PHE A 299 -8.98 -3.51 -13.53
CA PHE A 299 -9.54 -3.16 -14.83
C PHE A 299 -10.08 -4.41 -15.53
N ALA A 300 -11.13 -4.25 -16.32
CA ALA A 300 -11.66 -5.24 -17.23
C ALA A 300 -10.99 -5.06 -18.60
N THR A 301 -9.86 -5.74 -18.81
CA THR A 301 -9.14 -5.72 -20.09
C THR A 301 -8.97 -7.14 -20.65
N ASP A 302 -8.64 -7.24 -21.94
CA ASP A 302 -8.32 -8.50 -22.61
C ASP A 302 -6.80 -8.75 -22.73
N ASP A 303 -5.98 -7.89 -22.10
CA ASP A 303 -4.51 -7.90 -22.16
C ASP A 303 -3.89 -8.29 -20.80
N GLU A 304 -2.59 -8.07 -20.64
CA GLU A 304 -1.83 -8.40 -19.44
C GLU A 304 -2.31 -7.65 -18.18
N ILE A 305 -2.98 -6.49 -18.31
CA ILE A 305 -3.54 -5.74 -17.17
C ILE A 305 -4.61 -6.57 -16.46
N ASN A 306 -5.29 -7.47 -17.17
CA ASN A 306 -6.27 -8.39 -16.61
C ASN A 306 -5.65 -9.38 -15.60
N LYS A 307 -4.32 -9.46 -15.51
CA LYS A 307 -3.55 -10.31 -14.58
C LYS A 307 -2.85 -9.51 -13.48
N MET A 308 -3.24 -8.25 -13.28
CA MET A 308 -2.63 -7.34 -12.29
C MET A 308 -3.65 -6.90 -11.23
N THR A 309 -3.18 -6.55 -10.05
CA THR A 309 -3.98 -5.81 -9.06
C THR A 309 -3.27 -4.51 -8.75
N PHE A 310 -4.04 -3.46 -8.43
CA PHE A 310 -3.51 -2.13 -8.20
C PHE A 310 -3.94 -1.62 -6.84
N TYR A 311 -3.06 -0.86 -6.20
CA TYR A 311 -3.25 -0.30 -4.87
C TYR A 311 -2.83 1.16 -4.89
N ASN A 312 -3.61 2.00 -4.22
CA ASN A 312 -3.26 3.39 -3.95
C ASN A 312 -3.52 3.67 -2.47
N TYR A 313 -2.56 4.34 -1.84
CA TYR A 313 -2.59 4.72 -0.44
C TYR A 313 -2.34 6.23 -0.32
N GLU A 314 -3.32 6.96 0.21
CA GLU A 314 -3.10 8.32 0.69
C GLU A 314 -2.71 8.25 2.17
N LEU A 315 -1.50 8.70 2.49
CA LEU A 315 -0.91 8.62 3.82
C LEU A 315 -0.97 9.99 4.49
N ILE A 316 -1.77 10.11 5.54
CA ILE A 316 -2.09 11.37 6.19
C ILE A 316 -1.57 11.34 7.62
N ASN A 317 -0.53 12.12 7.89
CA ASN A 317 -0.07 12.33 9.27
C ASN A 317 -1.10 13.21 9.99
N ARG A 318 -1.98 12.58 10.78
CA ARG A 318 -3.00 13.24 11.59
C ARG A 318 -2.44 13.74 12.92
N GLY A 319 -1.22 13.36 13.28
CA GLY A 319 -0.54 13.86 14.46
C GLY A 319 -0.02 15.30 14.29
N THR A 320 0.31 15.93 15.41
CA THR A 320 0.93 17.27 15.43
C THR A 320 2.45 17.25 15.26
N GLN A 321 3.05 16.07 15.15
CA GLN A 321 4.50 15.89 15.09
C GLN A 321 4.94 15.72 13.64
N THR A 322 5.95 16.50 13.22
CA THR A 322 6.67 16.25 11.97
C THR A 322 7.48 14.96 12.10
N LEU A 323 7.38 14.11 11.09
CA LEU A 323 8.17 12.89 10.95
C LEU A 323 9.34 13.17 10.01
N PHE A 324 10.55 12.79 10.42
CA PHE A 324 11.81 12.92 9.68
C PHE A 324 12.32 11.54 9.30
N ASP A 325 13.22 11.47 8.31
CA ASP A 325 13.77 10.21 7.80
C ASP A 325 12.63 9.21 7.53
N THR A 326 11.61 9.65 6.79
CA THR A 326 10.40 8.85 6.63
C THR A 326 10.56 7.85 5.49
N TYR A 327 10.27 6.58 5.78
CA TYR A 327 10.29 5.50 4.80
C TYR A 327 8.90 4.86 4.74
N PHE A 328 8.47 4.56 3.52
CA PHE A 328 7.27 3.80 3.21
C PHE A 328 7.69 2.65 2.34
N SER A 329 7.20 1.46 2.65
CA SER A 329 7.62 0.27 1.92
C SER A 329 6.49 -0.70 1.69
N GLN A 330 6.56 -1.37 0.55
CA GLN A 330 5.72 -2.54 0.27
C GLN A 330 6.47 -3.79 0.74
N TYR A 331 5.96 -4.43 1.78
CA TYR A 331 6.42 -5.74 2.20
C TYR A 331 5.69 -6.82 1.41
N ILE A 332 6.43 -7.83 0.95
CA ILE A 332 5.90 -9.02 0.29
C ILE A 332 6.63 -10.25 0.81
N ASP A 333 5.82 -11.25 1.20
CA ASP A 333 6.25 -12.62 1.39
C ASP A 333 5.95 -13.43 0.12
N ALA A 334 7.02 -13.80 -0.58
CA ALA A 334 6.93 -14.49 -1.84
C ALA A 334 6.82 -15.99 -1.60
N ASP A 335 5.72 -16.57 -2.07
CA ASP A 335 5.53 -18.02 -2.15
C ASP A 335 5.07 -18.33 -3.58
N LEU A 336 6.00 -18.47 -4.53
CA LEU A 336 5.64 -18.85 -5.89
C LEU A 336 5.35 -20.35 -5.95
N GLY A 337 4.17 -20.73 -5.48
CA GLY A 337 3.83 -22.12 -5.22
C GLY A 337 4.60 -22.63 -4.01
N ASN A 338 5.77 -23.21 -4.23
CA ASN A 338 6.64 -23.69 -3.18
C ASN A 338 7.60 -22.62 -2.65
N TYR A 339 7.33 -22.20 -1.43
CA TYR A 339 8.12 -21.20 -0.71
C TYR A 339 9.60 -21.58 -0.48
N ASN A 340 10.01 -22.85 -0.60
CA ASN A 340 11.38 -23.27 -0.27
C ASN A 340 12.36 -23.19 -1.44
N ASP A 341 11.90 -22.84 -2.63
CA ASP A 341 12.72 -22.73 -3.84
C ASP A 341 12.57 -21.38 -4.55
N ASP A 342 12.16 -20.34 -3.83
CA ASP A 342 12.07 -18.99 -4.38
C ASP A 342 13.43 -18.26 -4.43
N TYR A 343 13.55 -17.41 -5.45
CA TYR A 343 14.52 -16.32 -5.55
C TYR A 343 13.80 -14.99 -5.77
N ALA A 344 14.49 -13.90 -5.43
CA ALA A 344 14.00 -12.55 -5.68
C ALA A 344 15.08 -11.64 -6.27
N GLY A 345 14.67 -10.67 -7.05
CA GLY A 345 15.55 -9.67 -7.65
C GLY A 345 14.80 -8.41 -8.03
N CYS A 346 15.52 -7.46 -8.62
CA CYS A 346 14.89 -6.22 -9.10
C CYS A 346 15.42 -5.80 -10.47
N ASP A 347 14.58 -5.08 -11.19
CA ASP A 347 14.94 -4.34 -12.39
C ASP A 347 15.04 -2.85 -12.04
N VAL A 348 16.26 -2.36 -11.88
CA VAL A 348 16.55 -0.99 -11.44
C VAL A 348 16.09 0.03 -12.48
N THR A 349 16.16 -0.30 -13.77
CA THR A 349 15.70 0.61 -14.83
C THR A 349 14.17 0.81 -14.79
N ARG A 350 13.43 -0.25 -14.42
CA ARG A 350 11.96 -0.23 -14.32
C ARG A 350 11.42 0.16 -12.95
N GLY A 351 12.21 0.08 -11.88
CA GLY A 351 11.68 0.24 -10.52
C GLY A 351 10.86 -0.97 -10.03
N LEU A 352 11.06 -2.13 -10.65
CA LEU A 352 10.25 -3.33 -10.48
C LEU A 352 11.00 -4.36 -9.65
N SER A 353 10.41 -4.89 -8.57
CA SER A 353 10.86 -6.13 -7.96
C SER A 353 10.18 -7.33 -8.60
N TYR A 354 10.85 -8.48 -8.57
CA TYR A 354 10.29 -9.72 -9.09
C TYR A 354 10.72 -10.94 -8.28
N MET A 355 9.85 -11.95 -8.26
CA MET A 355 10.11 -13.26 -7.67
C MET A 355 9.95 -14.35 -8.71
N TYR A 356 10.74 -15.40 -8.57
CA TYR A 356 10.86 -16.49 -9.54
C TYR A 356 11.44 -17.72 -8.87
N ASN A 357 11.19 -18.88 -9.46
CA ASN A 357 11.70 -20.15 -8.93
C ASN A 357 13.23 -20.26 -9.13
N GLY A 358 13.89 -20.92 -8.18
CA GLY A 358 15.33 -21.12 -8.16
C GLY A 358 15.83 -22.12 -9.19
N ASP A 359 14.92 -22.93 -9.74
CA ASP A 359 15.15 -23.78 -10.90
C ASP A 359 13.93 -23.79 -11.86
N LEU A 360 13.93 -24.70 -12.83
CA LEU A 360 12.87 -24.80 -13.85
C LEU A 360 11.64 -25.61 -13.41
N ASN A 361 11.54 -26.04 -12.16
CA ASN A 361 10.46 -26.90 -11.68
C ASN A 361 10.00 -26.54 -10.25
N ASP A 362 8.83 -25.94 -10.13
CA ASP A 362 8.23 -25.69 -8.81
C ASP A 362 7.48 -26.95 -8.33
N GLU A 363 8.08 -27.70 -7.39
CA GLU A 363 7.46 -28.92 -6.83
C GLU A 363 6.46 -28.63 -5.71
N PRO A 364 5.39 -29.45 -5.58
CA PRO A 364 4.53 -29.39 -4.40
C PRO A 364 5.31 -29.56 -3.08
N ASN A 365 5.03 -28.70 -2.09
CA ASN A 365 5.64 -28.75 -0.77
C ASN A 365 4.58 -28.54 0.32
N SER A 366 4.69 -29.28 1.42
CA SER A 366 3.87 -29.09 2.63
C SER A 366 2.35 -29.12 2.37
N GLY A 367 1.92 -29.92 1.39
CA GLY A 367 0.51 -30.02 0.99
C GLY A 367 0.00 -28.90 0.09
N ARG A 368 0.88 -27.96 -0.30
CA ARG A 368 0.60 -26.90 -1.29
C ARG A 368 1.03 -27.37 -2.69
N PRO A 369 0.26 -27.06 -3.73
CA PRO A 369 0.65 -27.35 -5.10
C PRO A 369 1.80 -26.42 -5.54
N GLY A 370 2.66 -26.91 -6.43
CA GLY A 370 3.58 -26.08 -7.20
C GLY A 370 3.12 -25.96 -8.67
N PHE A 371 3.65 -24.99 -9.40
CA PHE A 371 3.43 -24.74 -10.83
C PHE A 371 4.02 -25.83 -11.73
N GLY A 372 4.99 -26.61 -11.24
CA GLY A 372 5.70 -27.62 -12.02
C GLY A 372 6.71 -26.99 -13.00
N GLN A 373 6.85 -27.59 -14.17
CA GLN A 373 7.87 -27.21 -15.15
C GLN A 373 7.59 -25.84 -15.79
N ASN A 374 8.63 -25.02 -15.91
CA ASN A 374 8.59 -23.65 -16.42
C ASN A 374 7.63 -22.76 -15.58
N PRO A 375 7.91 -22.60 -14.27
CA PRO A 375 7.09 -21.77 -13.41
C PRO A 375 7.10 -20.30 -13.88
N PRO A 376 6.05 -19.53 -13.58
CA PRO A 376 5.97 -18.12 -13.94
C PRO A 376 6.94 -17.27 -13.07
N SER A 377 6.89 -15.96 -13.27
CA SER A 377 7.41 -14.98 -12.30
C SER A 377 6.30 -13.98 -11.98
N ILE A 378 6.40 -13.35 -10.82
CA ILE A 378 5.49 -12.29 -10.38
C ILE A 378 6.32 -11.04 -10.06
N GLY A 379 5.77 -9.85 -10.34
CA GLY A 379 6.46 -8.59 -10.12
C GLY A 379 5.62 -7.59 -9.34
N VAL A 380 6.28 -6.67 -8.65
CA VAL A 380 5.67 -5.59 -7.86
C VAL A 380 6.35 -4.27 -8.20
N ASP A 381 5.56 -3.26 -8.55
CA ASP A 381 6.03 -1.98 -9.11
C ASP A 381 5.37 -0.80 -8.39
N PHE A 382 6.10 0.32 -8.30
CA PHE A 382 5.55 1.61 -7.90
C PHE A 382 5.32 2.47 -9.15
N PHE A 383 4.06 2.55 -9.60
CA PHE A 383 3.69 3.53 -10.63
C PHE A 383 3.82 4.96 -10.10
N GLU A 384 3.41 5.16 -8.85
CA GLU A 384 3.51 6.44 -8.15
C GLU A 384 3.76 6.19 -6.66
N GLY A 385 4.89 6.64 -6.15
CA GLY A 385 5.17 6.63 -4.71
C GLY A 385 4.94 8.00 -4.06
N PRO A 386 5.48 8.21 -2.84
CA PRO A 386 5.33 9.46 -2.13
C PRO A 386 6.00 10.62 -2.88
N TYR A 387 5.44 11.82 -2.69
CA TYR A 387 6.06 13.04 -3.21
C TYR A 387 7.44 13.25 -2.56
N GLN A 388 8.40 13.68 -3.37
CA GLN A 388 9.66 14.21 -2.85
C GLN A 388 9.39 15.47 -2.00
N ASP A 389 10.21 15.67 -0.98
CA ASP A 389 10.18 16.90 -0.17
C ASP A 389 10.41 18.13 -1.06
N ALA A 390 9.49 19.09 -0.96
CA ALA A 390 9.53 20.30 -1.76
C ALA A 390 10.83 21.10 -1.48
N ASP A 391 11.59 21.38 -2.53
CA ASP A 391 12.78 22.22 -2.50
C ASP A 391 12.76 23.37 -3.51
N GLY A 392 11.62 23.57 -4.19
CA GLY A 392 11.39 24.65 -5.14
C GLY A 392 12.08 24.44 -6.48
N ALA A 393 12.53 23.21 -6.76
CA ALA A 393 13.19 22.84 -8.00
C ALA A 393 12.42 21.75 -8.76
N ASP A 394 12.68 21.70 -10.06
CA ASP A 394 12.42 20.53 -10.90
C ASP A 394 13.70 19.67 -10.89
N ASN A 395 13.67 18.55 -10.17
CA ASN A 395 14.84 17.70 -9.95
C ASN A 395 15.18 16.90 -11.23
N PRO A 396 16.46 16.70 -11.56
CA PRO A 396 16.83 16.15 -12.87
C PRO A 396 16.40 14.69 -13.03
N GLY A 397 15.79 14.38 -14.18
CA GLY A 397 15.44 13.02 -14.60
C GLY A 397 15.66 12.80 -16.08
N PRO A 398 15.45 11.56 -16.58
CA PRO A 398 15.40 11.28 -18.00
C PRO A 398 14.26 12.02 -18.68
N VAL A 399 14.56 12.87 -19.67
CA VAL A 399 13.57 13.62 -20.45
C VAL A 399 13.69 13.27 -21.93
N PHE A 400 12.58 13.10 -22.61
CA PHE A 400 12.59 12.82 -24.05
C PHE A 400 12.68 14.12 -24.85
N ASP A 401 13.79 14.32 -25.54
CA ASP A 401 13.98 15.44 -26.46
C ASP A 401 13.31 15.10 -27.80
N THR A 402 12.18 15.77 -28.07
CA THR A 402 11.39 15.58 -29.29
C THR A 402 12.07 16.11 -30.55
N ILE A 403 13.09 16.98 -30.43
CA ILE A 403 13.83 17.52 -31.58
C ILE A 403 14.90 16.52 -32.03
N THR A 404 15.63 15.94 -31.08
CA THR A 404 16.68 14.95 -31.37
C THR A 404 16.14 13.52 -31.41
N ASN A 405 14.92 13.29 -30.94
CA ASN A 405 14.27 12.00 -30.79
C ASN A 405 15.11 11.04 -29.93
N GLN A 406 15.69 11.56 -28.85
CA GLN A 406 16.55 10.85 -27.91
C GLN A 406 16.21 11.19 -26.46
N TRP A 407 16.50 10.25 -25.55
CA TRP A 407 16.45 10.52 -24.13
C TRP A 407 17.70 11.30 -23.70
N VAL A 408 17.48 12.42 -23.04
CA VAL A 408 18.52 13.16 -22.31
C VAL A 408 18.50 12.65 -20.87
N VAL A 409 19.59 11.98 -20.47
CA VAL A 409 19.72 11.36 -19.15
C VAL A 409 20.79 12.10 -18.35
N PRO A 410 20.50 12.57 -17.12
CA PRO A 410 21.52 13.18 -16.27
C PRO A 410 22.58 12.14 -15.89
N THR A 411 23.83 12.59 -15.68
CA THR A 411 24.86 11.71 -15.12
C THR A 411 24.48 11.29 -13.69
N VAL A 412 24.88 10.09 -13.25
CA VAL A 412 24.63 9.62 -11.87
C VAL A 412 25.06 10.65 -10.81
N ALA A 413 26.24 11.27 -10.97
CA ALA A 413 26.71 12.31 -10.06
C ALA A 413 25.81 13.55 -10.01
N ASN A 414 25.26 13.98 -11.16
CA ASN A 414 24.33 15.12 -11.22
C ASN A 414 22.97 14.76 -10.58
N ALA A 415 22.44 13.58 -10.87
CA ALA A 415 21.21 13.10 -10.26
C ALA A 415 21.35 13.03 -8.72
N ILE A 416 22.41 12.40 -8.19
CA ILE A 416 22.63 12.34 -6.73
C ILE A 416 22.75 13.75 -6.12
N ALA A 417 23.56 14.63 -6.73
CA ALA A 417 23.81 15.97 -6.19
C ALA A 417 22.56 16.87 -6.15
N ASN A 418 21.57 16.60 -7.00
CA ASN A 418 20.35 17.40 -7.14
C ASN A 418 19.08 16.59 -6.87
N LYS A 419 19.19 15.49 -6.09
CA LYS A 419 18.06 14.62 -5.69
C LYS A 419 17.18 14.15 -6.86
N GLY A 420 17.81 13.84 -7.99
CA GLY A 420 17.18 13.37 -9.21
C GLY A 420 17.19 11.84 -9.38
N ILE A 421 16.94 11.40 -10.61
CA ILE A 421 16.98 10.00 -11.04
C ILE A 421 17.69 9.86 -12.40
N VAL A 422 18.20 8.66 -12.69
CA VAL A 422 18.80 8.34 -14.02
C VAL A 422 17.97 7.37 -14.84
N TYR A 423 16.94 6.78 -14.24
CA TYR A 423 16.01 5.84 -14.90
C TYR A 423 14.58 6.27 -14.68
N ARG A 424 13.77 6.21 -15.74
CA ARG A 424 12.36 6.63 -15.72
C ARG A 424 11.49 5.73 -14.83
N GLY A 425 11.89 4.48 -14.60
CA GLY A 425 11.18 3.59 -13.68
C GLY A 425 11.36 3.95 -12.20
N LEU A 426 12.28 4.86 -11.85
CA LEU A 426 12.56 5.22 -10.46
C LEU A 426 11.74 6.42 -9.96
N GLY A 427 10.79 6.91 -10.75
CA GLY A 427 9.89 7.99 -10.37
C GLY A 427 9.33 8.78 -11.56
N ILE A 428 8.40 9.67 -11.25
CA ILE A 428 7.75 10.58 -12.21
C ILE A 428 7.93 12.04 -11.77
N GLY A 429 7.71 12.99 -12.68
CA GLY A 429 7.85 14.44 -12.44
C GLY A 429 9.25 15.02 -12.68
N TYR A 430 10.29 14.17 -12.74
CA TYR A 430 11.67 14.64 -12.85
C TYR A 430 12.04 15.20 -14.23
N GLY A 431 12.50 16.45 -14.28
CA GLY A 431 12.98 17.15 -15.46
C GLY A 431 11.87 17.67 -16.37
N ASP A 432 10.62 17.71 -15.91
CA ASP A 432 9.45 18.06 -16.75
C ASP A 432 9.14 19.57 -16.81
N GLY A 433 9.88 20.38 -16.05
CA GLY A 433 9.74 21.83 -15.94
C GLY A 433 8.78 22.31 -14.85
N ILE A 434 8.17 21.41 -14.08
CA ILE A 434 7.28 21.73 -12.96
C ILE A 434 8.03 21.45 -11.66
N ALA A 435 8.16 22.47 -10.80
CA ALA A 435 8.82 22.29 -9.51
C ALA A 435 7.93 21.51 -8.53
N ASP A 436 8.56 20.67 -7.71
CA ASP A 436 7.97 19.96 -6.56
C ASP A 436 6.81 19.00 -6.92
N ASN A 437 6.77 18.48 -8.16
CA ASN A 437 5.81 17.45 -8.57
C ASN A 437 6.43 16.04 -8.61
N GLU A 438 7.70 15.89 -8.23
CA GLU A 438 8.40 14.62 -8.27
C GLU A 438 7.81 13.61 -7.30
N ARG A 439 7.60 12.38 -7.79
CA ARG A 439 7.18 11.24 -6.98
C ARG A 439 8.22 10.15 -7.03
N TYR A 440 8.55 9.60 -5.87
CA TYR A 440 9.47 8.48 -5.77
C TYR A 440 8.91 7.21 -6.42
N GLY A 441 9.77 6.48 -7.13
CA GLY A 441 9.61 5.03 -7.34
C GLY A 441 10.48 4.27 -6.34
N MET A 442 10.87 3.05 -6.68
CA MET A 442 11.72 2.20 -5.83
C MET A 442 13.07 2.87 -5.52
N ARG A 443 13.34 3.15 -4.24
CA ARG A 443 14.62 3.75 -3.78
C ARG A 443 15.58 2.73 -3.18
N ASN A 444 15.04 1.71 -2.54
CA ASN A 444 15.78 0.59 -1.98
C ASN A 444 15.05 -0.70 -2.35
N PHE A 445 15.79 -1.80 -2.42
CA PHE A 445 15.22 -3.14 -2.55
C PHE A 445 16.02 -4.11 -1.69
N THR A 446 15.43 -4.52 -0.57
CA THR A 446 16.06 -5.37 0.43
C THR A 446 15.35 -6.70 0.51
N ILE A 447 16.11 -7.79 0.42
CA ILE A 447 15.61 -9.16 0.58
C ILE A 447 16.10 -9.69 1.93
N TYR A 448 15.20 -10.35 2.64
CA TYR A 448 15.54 -11.18 3.79
C TYR A 448 14.86 -12.53 3.66
N THR A 449 15.36 -13.52 4.40
CA THR A 449 14.89 -14.91 4.29
C THR A 449 14.23 -15.34 5.58
N GLY A 450 13.16 -16.11 5.49
CA GLY A 450 12.50 -16.67 6.67
C GLY A 450 13.27 -17.87 7.21
N THR A 451 12.78 -19.06 6.89
CA THR A 451 13.23 -20.31 7.48
C THR A 451 14.74 -20.56 7.25
N ASN A 452 15.46 -20.92 8.33
CA ASN A 452 16.91 -21.23 8.34
C ASN A 452 17.86 -20.08 7.95
N ALA A 453 17.38 -18.84 7.91
CA ALA A 453 18.23 -17.69 7.62
C ALA A 453 19.29 -17.45 8.71
N PRO A 454 20.54 -17.09 8.35
CA PRO A 454 21.54 -16.63 9.31
C PRO A 454 21.05 -15.40 10.09
N ALA A 455 21.52 -15.24 11.33
CA ALA A 455 21.28 -14.02 12.09
C ALA A 455 21.77 -12.80 11.30
N GLY A 456 20.98 -11.74 11.24
CA GLY A 456 21.25 -10.56 10.42
C GLY A 456 20.53 -10.55 9.07
N GLN A 457 20.07 -11.70 8.60
CA GLN A 457 19.38 -11.87 7.29
C GLN A 457 17.97 -12.44 7.44
N SER A 458 17.48 -12.54 8.67
CA SER A 458 16.21 -13.17 9.01
C SER A 458 15.09 -12.16 9.27
N ASP A 459 13.88 -12.67 9.44
CA ASP A 459 12.70 -11.91 9.85
C ASP A 459 12.95 -10.84 10.94
N PRO A 460 12.43 -9.61 10.78
CA PRO A 460 12.48 -8.62 11.85
C PRO A 460 11.56 -9.03 13.02
N ALA A 461 11.99 -8.67 14.23
CA ALA A 461 11.36 -8.97 15.51
C ALA A 461 11.29 -7.75 16.45
N SER A 462 11.82 -6.59 16.02
CA SER A 462 11.68 -5.32 16.74
C SER A 462 11.58 -4.15 15.75
N SER A 463 10.98 -3.04 16.18
CA SER A 463 10.75 -1.86 15.35
C SER A 463 12.02 -1.35 14.66
N SER A 464 13.17 -1.36 15.34
CA SER A 464 14.45 -1.02 14.74
C SER A 464 14.85 -1.94 13.57
N GLN A 465 14.55 -3.24 13.64
CA GLN A 465 14.88 -4.19 12.58
C GLN A 465 13.95 -4.04 11.37
N PHE A 466 12.65 -3.76 11.61
CA PHE A 466 11.72 -3.39 10.54
C PHE A 466 12.23 -2.14 9.81
N TYR A 467 12.56 -1.10 10.58
CA TYR A 467 13.05 0.16 10.05
C TYR A 467 14.34 0.00 9.24
N ASN A 468 15.31 -0.77 9.74
CA ASN A 468 16.55 -1.04 9.01
C ASN A 468 16.28 -1.60 7.61
N TYR A 469 15.39 -2.59 7.47
CA TYR A 469 15.07 -3.15 6.15
C TYR A 469 14.45 -2.12 5.20
N MET A 470 13.58 -1.24 5.70
CA MET A 470 12.99 -0.14 4.93
C MET A 470 14.03 0.89 4.48
N GLN A 471 15.10 1.07 5.26
CA GLN A 471 16.21 1.96 4.93
C GLN A 471 17.19 1.38 3.90
N GLY A 472 17.03 0.12 3.49
CA GLY A 472 18.05 -0.54 2.67
C GLY A 472 19.23 -1.04 3.50
N LEU A 473 18.99 -1.49 4.73
CA LEU A 473 19.98 -2.06 5.66
C LEU A 473 19.59 -3.49 6.07
N TRP A 474 20.56 -4.27 6.51
CA TRP A 474 20.32 -5.59 7.12
C TRP A 474 19.67 -5.46 8.49
N GLN A 475 19.19 -6.59 9.04
CA GLN A 475 18.42 -6.66 10.28
C GLN A 475 19.02 -5.82 11.44
N PHE A 476 20.35 -5.80 11.59
CA PHE A 476 21.05 -5.09 12.67
C PHE A 476 21.70 -3.76 12.25
N GLY A 477 21.33 -3.23 11.09
CA GLY A 477 21.79 -1.95 10.57
C GLY A 477 23.08 -2.05 9.73
N ASP A 478 23.53 -3.27 9.41
CA ASP A 478 24.68 -3.45 8.52
C ASP A 478 24.35 -3.00 7.10
N GLN A 479 25.31 -2.34 6.46
CA GLN A 479 25.21 -1.87 5.09
C GLN A 479 25.12 -3.04 4.10
N LEU A 480 24.29 -2.89 3.06
CA LEU A 480 24.25 -3.79 1.92
C LEU A 480 25.40 -3.49 0.95
N TYR A 481 26.05 -4.55 0.49
CA TYR A 481 27.17 -4.49 -0.45
C TYR A 481 26.89 -5.33 -1.70
N TYR A 482 27.49 -4.96 -2.83
CA TYR A 482 27.34 -5.67 -4.09
C TYR A 482 28.06 -7.03 -4.09
N GLY A 483 27.39 -8.05 -4.64
CA GLY A 483 27.91 -9.42 -4.80
C GLY A 483 27.45 -10.38 -3.70
N GLY A 484 27.69 -11.68 -3.89
CA GLY A 484 27.35 -12.72 -2.92
C GLY A 484 25.86 -12.71 -2.53
N THR A 485 25.60 -12.77 -1.22
CA THR A 485 24.27 -12.53 -0.64
C THR A 485 24.02 -11.06 -0.30
N GLY A 486 25.01 -10.19 -0.53
CA GLY A 486 25.02 -8.78 -0.11
C GLY A 486 25.28 -8.54 1.38
N PHE A 487 25.47 -9.61 2.17
CA PHE A 487 25.77 -9.53 3.60
C PHE A 487 27.29 -9.37 3.84
N PRO A 488 27.73 -8.43 4.70
CA PRO A 488 29.16 -8.22 4.97
C PRO A 488 29.90 -9.51 5.36
N GLY A 489 31.01 -9.79 4.68
CA GLY A 489 31.84 -10.97 4.93
C GLY A 489 31.35 -12.27 4.27
N ALA A 490 30.21 -12.26 3.57
CA ALA A 490 29.83 -13.37 2.71
C ALA A 490 30.77 -13.49 1.49
N PRO A 491 30.89 -14.68 0.87
CA PRO A 491 31.71 -14.87 -0.32
C PRO A 491 31.36 -13.86 -1.42
N CYS A 492 32.39 -13.31 -2.07
CA CYS A 492 32.26 -12.35 -3.19
C CYS A 492 31.66 -10.98 -2.83
N VAL A 493 31.39 -10.72 -1.55
CA VAL A 493 30.96 -9.40 -1.08
C VAL A 493 32.18 -8.49 -0.89
N GLY A 494 32.21 -7.39 -1.66
CA GLY A 494 33.27 -6.39 -1.61
C GLY A 494 32.96 -5.23 -0.67
N ALA A 495 33.46 -4.04 -1.03
CA ALA A 495 33.21 -2.78 -0.31
C ALA A 495 32.33 -1.80 -1.12
N ILE A 496 31.75 -2.24 -2.23
CA ILE A 496 30.87 -1.42 -3.07
C ILE A 496 29.47 -1.48 -2.46
N GLU A 497 29.03 -0.39 -1.85
CA GLU A 497 27.69 -0.27 -1.27
C GLU A 497 26.63 -0.33 -2.38
N THR A 498 25.46 -0.88 -2.05
CA THR A 498 24.32 -0.94 -2.96
C THR A 498 23.00 -0.78 -2.22
N ASN A 499 22.03 -0.15 -2.88
CA ASN A 499 20.66 -0.03 -2.38
C ASN A 499 19.70 -1.04 -3.03
N TYR A 500 20.17 -1.78 -4.02
CA TYR A 500 19.34 -2.69 -4.82
C TYR A 500 19.99 -4.07 -4.82
N MET A 501 19.31 -5.04 -4.19
CA MET A 501 19.76 -6.44 -4.21
C MET A 501 19.44 -7.10 -5.55
N PHE A 502 20.41 -7.83 -6.08
CA PHE A 502 20.27 -8.66 -7.29
C PHE A 502 19.68 -7.93 -8.51
N PRO A 503 20.28 -6.80 -8.97
CA PRO A 503 19.78 -6.05 -10.12
C PRO A 503 20.00 -6.76 -11.47
N ALA A 504 20.73 -7.90 -11.48
CA ALA A 504 21.20 -8.58 -12.67
C ALA A 504 21.89 -7.60 -13.63
N ASN A 505 21.45 -7.56 -14.89
CA ASN A 505 21.96 -6.67 -15.93
C ASN A 505 21.09 -5.41 -16.14
N SER A 506 20.12 -5.15 -15.27
CA SER A 506 19.18 -4.04 -15.43
C SER A 506 19.82 -2.67 -15.12
N ASP A 507 20.85 -2.63 -14.28
CA ASP A 507 21.51 -1.40 -13.83
C ASP A 507 22.72 -1.02 -14.71
N THR A 508 22.41 -0.64 -15.95
CA THR A 508 23.38 -0.25 -16.99
C THR A 508 24.22 1.00 -16.70
N LEU A 509 23.78 1.85 -15.77
CA LEU A 509 24.42 3.11 -15.37
C LEU A 509 25.05 3.00 -13.98
N HIS A 510 24.94 1.83 -13.35
CA HIS A 510 25.44 1.56 -12.00
C HIS A 510 24.81 2.51 -10.96
N TRP A 511 23.54 2.85 -11.13
CA TRP A 511 22.77 3.66 -10.20
C TRP A 511 22.76 3.05 -8.79
N ALA A 512 22.61 1.73 -8.70
CA ALA A 512 22.56 1.02 -7.44
C ALA A 512 23.82 1.19 -6.60
N THR A 513 24.97 1.37 -7.27
CA THR A 513 26.30 1.52 -6.67
C THR A 513 26.85 2.94 -6.85
N ALA A 514 25.98 3.94 -6.96
CA ALA A 514 26.33 5.36 -7.09
C ALA A 514 27.32 5.68 -8.24
N GLY A 515 27.21 4.94 -9.34
CA GLY A 515 28.01 5.10 -10.57
C GLY A 515 29.29 4.26 -10.58
N VAL A 516 29.57 3.47 -9.54
CA VAL A 516 30.74 2.60 -9.45
C VAL A 516 30.46 1.28 -10.16
N ASN A 517 31.18 0.98 -11.25
CA ASN A 517 31.04 -0.30 -11.94
C ASN A 517 31.55 -1.47 -11.06
N PRO A 518 30.68 -2.42 -10.66
CA PRO A 518 31.07 -3.54 -9.80
C PRO A 518 31.82 -4.67 -10.53
N GLY A 519 31.80 -4.68 -11.87
CA GLY A 519 32.60 -5.57 -12.72
C GLY A 519 31.91 -6.85 -13.18
N PHE A 520 30.70 -7.16 -12.70
CA PHE A 520 29.88 -8.30 -13.14
C PHE A 520 28.40 -8.04 -12.84
N ASP A 521 27.50 -8.77 -13.49
CA ASP A 521 26.06 -8.74 -13.21
C ASP A 521 25.75 -9.61 -11.97
N TRP A 522 25.01 -9.07 -11.00
CA TRP A 522 24.72 -9.73 -9.72
C TRP A 522 23.27 -10.20 -9.65
N SER A 523 23.07 -11.51 -9.49
CA SER A 523 21.76 -12.14 -9.31
C SER A 523 21.84 -13.27 -8.28
N GLU A 524 20.69 -13.78 -7.82
CA GLU A 524 20.67 -14.98 -6.97
C GLU A 524 21.24 -16.21 -7.69
N PHE A 525 21.09 -16.27 -9.02
CA PHE A 525 21.58 -17.40 -9.82
C PHE A 525 23.10 -17.36 -10.01
N GLU A 526 23.67 -16.15 -10.15
CA GLU A 526 25.09 -15.91 -10.38
C GLU A 526 25.64 -14.85 -9.38
N PRO A 527 25.68 -15.16 -8.07
CA PRO A 527 25.98 -14.19 -7.02
C PRO A 527 27.41 -13.64 -7.05
N CYS A 528 28.34 -14.38 -7.69
CA CYS A 528 29.74 -13.97 -7.87
C CYS A 528 30.08 -13.66 -9.33
N GLY A 529 29.08 -13.40 -10.17
CA GLY A 529 29.22 -13.22 -11.61
C GLY A 529 29.10 -14.51 -12.40
N SER A 530 29.22 -14.39 -13.72
CA SER A 530 28.82 -15.46 -14.65
C SER A 530 29.49 -16.81 -14.38
N GLY A 531 28.69 -17.87 -14.31
CA GLY A 531 29.11 -19.24 -14.05
C GLY A 531 29.39 -19.56 -12.57
N SER A 532 29.09 -18.64 -11.64
CA SER A 532 29.19 -18.91 -10.21
C SER A 532 28.06 -19.85 -9.72
N THR A 533 28.28 -20.46 -8.56
CA THR A 533 27.24 -21.27 -7.91
C THR A 533 26.15 -20.35 -7.34
N SER A 534 24.90 -20.66 -7.65
CA SER A 534 23.75 -19.92 -7.15
C SER A 534 23.69 -19.86 -5.63
N ASN A 535 23.06 -18.81 -5.11
CA ASN A 535 22.69 -18.74 -3.70
C ASN A 535 21.76 -19.92 -3.35
N PRO A 536 21.67 -20.34 -2.08
CA PRO A 536 20.61 -21.26 -1.67
C PRO A 536 19.25 -20.62 -1.90
N SER A 537 18.36 -21.30 -2.62
CA SER A 537 16.96 -20.91 -2.74
C SER A 537 16.22 -21.09 -1.41
N GLY A 538 15.10 -20.39 -1.25
CA GLY A 538 14.35 -20.46 -0.02
C GLY A 538 13.23 -19.43 0.07
N ASP A 539 12.71 -19.32 1.28
CA ASP A 539 11.56 -18.51 1.65
C ASP A 539 11.92 -17.01 1.63
N ARG A 540 11.84 -16.39 0.45
CA ARG A 540 12.26 -15.02 0.19
C ARG A 540 11.16 -14.01 0.52
N ARG A 541 11.54 -13.02 1.30
CA ARG A 541 10.75 -11.82 1.59
C ARG A 541 11.50 -10.60 1.10
N PHE A 542 10.77 -9.58 0.68
CA PHE A 542 11.39 -8.31 0.36
C PHE A 542 10.60 -7.12 0.87
N VAL A 543 11.32 -6.00 0.90
CA VAL A 543 10.84 -4.68 1.23
C VAL A 543 11.39 -3.76 0.15
N GLN A 544 10.50 -3.00 -0.50
CA GLN A 544 10.85 -2.00 -1.51
C GLN A 544 10.26 -0.63 -1.22
#